data_AF-A0A853CC99-F1
#
_entry.id   AF-A0A853CC99-F1
#
_cell.length_a   1.000
_cell.length_b   1.000
_cell.length_c   1.000
_cell.angle_alpha   90.00
_cell.angle_beta   90.00
_cell.angle_gamma   90.00
#
_symmetry.space_group_name_H-M   'P 1'
#
loop_
_entity.id
_entity.type
_entity.pdbx_description
1 polymer ?
#
loop_
_entity_poly.entity_id
_entity_poly.type
_entity_poly.pdbx_seq_one_letter_code
_entity_poly.pdbx_strand_id
1 'polypeptide(L)'
;MDNATPIPGYGDLLQAAWSLGRADGLFAAAFEPDVAPLPATDVCQGRHPDEFAAELWGDQPGPPPSGLTVNAPLWYAAGFTVGLADERRRIAARRREAFAWIRVRTRPIPRAQG
;
A
#
# COMPACT_ATOMS: atom_id res chain seq x y z
N MET A 1 30.56 22.51 9.13
CA MET A 1 29.21 23.10 8.95
C MET A 1 28.25 21.98 9.18
N ASP A 2 27.73 21.89 10.40
CA ASP A 2 26.82 20.82 10.81
C ASP A 2 25.45 21.12 10.23
N ASN A 3 25.19 20.59 9.02
CA ASN A 3 23.84 20.51 8.49
C ASN A 3 23.11 19.40 9.26
N ALA A 4 22.71 19.70 10.50
CA ALA A 4 21.85 18.81 11.26
C ALA A 4 20.54 18.65 10.49
N THR A 5 20.26 17.44 10.02
CA THR A 5 18.97 17.10 9.42
C THR A 5 17.89 17.42 10.44
N PRO A 6 16.83 18.18 10.08
CA PRO A 6 15.76 18.49 11.03
C PRO A 6 15.18 17.18 11.57
N ILE A 7 14.98 17.11 12.89
CA ILE A 7 14.32 15.97 13.52
C ILE A 7 12.88 15.90 12.98
N PRO A 8 12.44 14.78 12.39
CA PRO A 8 11.08 14.63 11.88
C PRO A 8 10.05 14.85 12.99
N GLY A 9 8.96 15.55 12.67
CA GLY A 9 7.83 15.64 13.59
C GLY A 9 7.17 14.27 13.75
N TYR A 10 6.53 14.04 14.90
CA TYR A 10 5.77 12.81 15.14
C TYR A 10 4.72 12.53 14.04
N GLY A 11 4.03 13.58 13.57
CA GLY A 11 3.08 13.48 12.46
C GLY A 11 3.74 13.05 11.14
N ASP A 12 4.96 13.52 10.86
CA ASP A 12 5.69 13.15 9.65
C ASP A 12 6.07 11.66 9.67
N LEU A 13 6.47 11.15 10.85
CA LEU A 13 6.80 9.74 11.05
C LEU A 13 5.58 8.84 10.83
N LEU A 14 4.41 9.24 11.35
CA LEU A 14 3.16 8.51 11.12
C LEU A 14 2.72 8.56 9.64
N GLN A 15 2.88 9.71 9.00
CA GLN A 15 2.61 9.86 7.57
C GLN A 15 3.57 9.01 6.72
N ALA A 16 4.85 8.90 7.11
CA ALA A 16 5.82 8.02 6.47
C ALA A 16 5.41 6.55 6.61
N ALA A 17 5.02 6.10 7.81
CA ALA A 17 4.51 4.75 8.05
C ALA A 17 3.31 4.42 7.15
N TRP A 18 2.32 5.32 7.07
CA TRP A 18 1.16 5.15 6.21
C TRP A 18 1.52 5.13 4.72
N SER A 19 2.44 6.00 4.30
CA SER A 19 2.85 6.09 2.90
C SER A 19 3.58 4.81 2.45
N LEU A 20 4.42 4.26 3.33
CA LEU A 20 5.10 2.98 3.12
C LEU A 20 4.09 1.84 3.01
N GLY A 21 3.17 1.74 3.97
CA GLY A 21 2.12 0.73 3.94
C GLY A 21 1.31 0.82 2.65
N ARG A 22 0.93 2.03 2.23
CA ARG A 22 0.20 2.23 0.98
C ARG A 22 0.99 1.77 -0.25
N ALA A 23 2.28 2.06 -0.32
CA ALA A 23 3.13 1.59 -1.42
C ALA A 23 3.18 0.05 -1.48
N ASP A 24 3.34 -0.59 -0.32
CA ASP A 24 3.37 -2.05 -0.22
C ASP A 24 2.02 -2.68 -0.56
N GLY A 25 0.90 -2.06 -0.16
CA GLY A 25 -0.44 -2.50 -0.52
C GLY A 25 -0.71 -2.41 -2.02
N LEU A 26 -0.25 -1.33 -2.67
CA LEU A 26 -0.31 -1.20 -4.13
C LEU A 26 0.51 -2.29 -4.82
N PHE A 27 1.71 -2.58 -4.30
CA PHE A 27 2.58 -3.62 -4.84
C PHE A 27 1.97 -5.02 -4.65
N ALA A 28 1.50 -5.35 -3.44
CA ALA A 28 0.88 -6.63 -3.11
C ALA A 28 -0.32 -6.94 -4.01
N ALA A 29 -1.16 -5.94 -4.32
CA ALA A 29 -2.31 -6.11 -5.21
C ALA A 29 -1.95 -6.61 -6.62
N ALA A 30 -0.72 -6.42 -7.09
CA ALA A 30 -0.28 -6.91 -8.39
C ALA A 30 0.01 -8.42 -8.40
N PHE A 31 0.28 -9.03 -7.24
CA PHE A 31 0.73 -10.41 -7.12
C PHE A 31 -0.25 -11.31 -6.35
N GLU A 32 -0.99 -10.75 -5.39
CA GLU A 32 -1.89 -11.52 -4.54
C GLU A 32 -3.28 -11.71 -5.17
N PRO A 33 -3.85 -12.93 -5.09
CA PRO A 33 -5.22 -13.17 -5.54
C PRO A 33 -6.23 -12.39 -4.69
N ASP A 34 -7.31 -11.92 -5.32
CA ASP A 34 -8.35 -11.07 -4.71
C ASP A 34 -9.00 -11.67 -3.44
N VAL A 35 -8.89 -13.00 -3.25
CA VAL A 35 -9.54 -13.79 -2.19
C VAL A 35 -8.64 -14.14 -1.00
N ALA A 36 -7.36 -13.75 -1.01
CA ALA A 36 -6.51 -13.99 0.16
C ALA A 36 -6.99 -13.11 1.33
N PRO A 37 -7.36 -13.70 2.48
CA PRO A 37 -7.61 -12.93 3.69
C PRO A 37 -6.30 -12.26 4.11
N LEU A 38 -6.39 -10.98 4.48
CA LEU A 38 -5.22 -10.28 5.00
C LEU A 38 -4.78 -10.95 6.31
N PRO A 39 -3.50 -11.35 6.43
CA PRO A 39 -3.00 -11.84 7.70
C PRO A 39 -3.13 -10.73 8.74
N ALA A 40 -3.81 -11.02 9.85
CA ALA A 40 -3.79 -10.18 11.05
C ALA A 40 -2.43 -10.36 11.72
N THR A 41 -1.40 -9.74 11.15
CA THR A 41 -0.05 -9.76 11.69
C THR A 41 0.32 -8.37 12.19
N ASP A 42 1.00 -8.37 13.32
CA ASP A 42 1.62 -7.22 13.96
C ASP A 42 2.96 -6.83 13.32
N VAL A 43 3.41 -7.56 12.29
CA VAL A 43 4.68 -7.30 11.61
C VAL A 43 4.52 -6.35 10.43
N CYS A 44 5.41 -5.36 10.36
CA CYS A 44 5.47 -4.39 9.27
C CYS A 44 6.68 -4.72 8.40
N GLN A 45 6.45 -5.22 7.18
CA GLN A 45 7.52 -5.73 6.30
C GLN A 45 8.41 -6.80 6.97
N GLY A 46 7.81 -7.67 7.80
CA GLY A 46 8.54 -8.68 8.55
C GLY A 46 9.30 -8.17 9.77
N ARG A 47 9.16 -6.89 10.13
CA ARG A 47 9.74 -6.29 11.35
C ARG A 47 8.72 -6.23 12.48
N HIS A 48 9.18 -6.43 13.71
CA HIS A 48 8.37 -6.14 14.89
C HIS A 48 8.11 -4.63 15.05
N PRO A 49 7.09 -4.23 15.83
CA PRO A 49 6.77 -2.82 16.07
C PRO A 49 7.96 -1.95 16.50
N ASP A 50 8.82 -2.46 17.37
CA ASP A 50 10.00 -1.73 17.87
C ASP A 50 11.05 -1.50 16.78
N GLU A 51 11.33 -2.53 15.98
CA GLU A 51 12.26 -2.48 14.85
C GLU A 51 11.74 -1.53 13.76
N PHE A 52 10.43 -1.53 13.54
CA PHE A 52 9.80 -0.62 12.59
C PHE A 52 9.84 0.84 13.06
N ALA A 53 9.61 1.09 14.35
CA ALA A 53 9.76 2.42 14.93
C ALA A 53 11.22 2.92 14.87
N ALA A 54 12.19 2.03 15.12
CA ALA A 54 13.61 2.35 14.99
C ALA A 54 13.99 2.70 13.54
N GLU A 55 13.49 1.95 12.56
CA GLU A 55 13.70 2.23 11.13
C GLU A 55 13.15 3.61 10.73
N LEU A 56 11.92 3.94 11.16
CA LEU A 56 11.31 5.25 10.88
C LEU A 56 12.05 6.40 11.56
N TRP A 57 12.58 6.16 12.76
CA TRP A 57 13.36 7.13 13.50
C TRP A 57 14.75 7.34 12.89
N GLY A 58 15.35 6.30 12.31
CA GLY A 58 16.64 6.37 11.63
C GLY A 58 17.77 6.80 12.57
N ASP A 59 18.67 7.65 12.07
CA ASP A 59 19.88 8.10 12.78
C ASP A 59 19.62 9.25 13.78
N GLN A 60 18.36 9.48 14.15
CA GLN A 60 18.01 10.57 15.05
C GLN A 60 18.51 10.30 16.49
N PRO A 61 18.93 11.33 17.22
CA PRO A 61 19.50 11.16 18.55
C PRO A 61 18.45 10.67 19.57
N GLY A 62 18.83 9.68 20.37
CA GLY A 62 17.98 9.10 21.41
C GLY A 62 17.03 8.02 20.89
N PRO A 63 16.26 7.37 21.79
CA PRO A 63 15.30 6.35 21.38
C PRO A 63 14.13 6.97 20.62
N PRO A 64 13.46 6.20 19.74
CA PRO A 64 12.22 6.64 19.11
C PRO A 64 11.16 6.99 20.17
N PRO A 65 10.25 7.94 19.88
CA PRO A 65 9.11 8.22 20.76
C PRO A 65 8.32 6.94 21.04
N SER A 66 7.98 6.65 22.31
CA SER A 66 7.27 5.41 22.67
C SER A 66 5.91 5.25 21.97
N GLY A 67 5.25 6.36 21.65
CA GLY A 67 4.03 6.36 20.85
C GLY A 67 4.25 5.94 19.39
N LEU A 68 5.48 5.94 18.88
CA LEU A 68 5.80 5.52 17.52
C LEU A 68 5.74 3.99 17.40
N THR A 69 6.28 3.24 18.36
CA THR A 69 6.16 1.77 18.43
C THR A 69 4.70 1.31 18.34
N VAL A 70 3.79 2.00 19.03
CA VAL A 70 2.38 1.61 19.07
C VAL A 70 1.63 2.04 17.81
N ASN A 71 1.84 3.28 17.35
CA ASN A 71 1.00 3.86 16.30
C ASN A 71 1.55 3.63 14.88
N ALA A 72 2.86 3.52 14.69
CA ALA A 72 3.41 3.32 13.34
C ALA A 72 2.88 2.04 12.66
N PRO A 73 2.79 0.88 13.35
CA PRO A 73 2.19 -0.31 12.75
C PRO A 73 0.73 -0.12 12.35
N LEU A 74 -0.07 0.59 13.16
CA LEU A 74 -1.48 0.87 12.86
C LEU A 74 -1.62 1.76 11.62
N TRP A 75 -0.78 2.78 11.49
CA TRP A 75 -0.75 3.68 10.33
C TRP A 75 -0.27 2.97 9.07
N TYR A 76 0.75 2.11 9.20
CA TYR A 76 1.21 1.23 8.11
C TYR A 76 0.08 0.31 7.63
N ALA A 77 -0.58 -0.42 8.53
CA ALA A 77 -1.67 -1.34 8.18
C ALA A 77 -2.86 -0.62 7.52
N ALA A 78 -3.19 0.58 7.98
CA ALA A 78 -4.21 1.42 7.36
C ALA A 78 -3.81 1.83 5.93
N GLY A 79 -2.56 2.29 5.75
CA GLY A 79 -2.00 2.61 4.44
C GLY A 79 -2.04 1.41 3.49
N PHE A 80 -1.60 0.25 3.96
CA PHE A 80 -1.61 -1.01 3.22
C PHE A 80 -3.00 -1.37 2.71
N THR A 81 -4.00 -1.33 3.59
CA THR A 81 -5.39 -1.61 3.24
C THR A 81 -5.90 -0.65 2.16
N VAL A 82 -5.56 0.64 2.26
CA VAL A 82 -5.92 1.64 1.25
C VAL A 82 -5.25 1.35 -0.09
N GLY A 83 -3.94 1.11 -0.10
CA GLY A 83 -3.17 0.81 -1.32
C GLY A 83 -3.70 -0.43 -2.02
N LEU A 84 -3.93 -1.50 -1.27
CA LEU A 84 -4.49 -2.75 -1.78
C LEU A 84 -5.86 -2.53 -2.43
N ALA A 85 -6.76 -1.82 -1.74
CA ALA A 85 -8.11 -1.55 -2.25
C ALA A 85 -8.10 -0.64 -3.50
N ASP A 86 -7.22 0.37 -3.53
CA ASP A 86 -7.04 1.26 -4.68
C ASP A 86 -6.65 0.48 -5.94
N GLU A 87 -5.62 -0.37 -5.84
CA GLU A 87 -5.11 -1.08 -7.01
C GLU A 87 -6.05 -2.19 -7.46
N ARG A 88 -6.70 -2.91 -6.54
CA ARG A 88 -7.76 -3.87 -6.88
C ARG A 88 -8.90 -3.22 -7.67
N ARG A 89 -9.35 -2.02 -7.26
CA ARG A 89 -10.35 -1.25 -8.03
C ARG A 89 -9.87 -0.92 -9.45
N ARG A 90 -8.61 -0.51 -9.60
CA ARG A 90 -8.00 -0.19 -10.90
C ARG A 90 -7.85 -1.42 -11.80
N ILE A 91 -7.40 -2.56 -11.26
CA ILE A 91 -7.31 -3.83 -11.98
C ILE A 91 -8.70 -4.27 -12.44
N ALA A 92 -9.71 -4.21 -11.57
CA ALA A 92 -11.08 -4.57 -11.91
C ALA A 92 -11.66 -3.67 -13.03
N ALA A 93 -11.38 -2.37 -13.01
CA ALA A 93 -11.78 -1.45 -14.08
C ALA A 93 -11.14 -1.83 -15.43
N ARG A 94 -9.82 -2.04 -15.46
CA ARG A 94 -9.09 -2.48 -16.66
C ARG A 94 -9.62 -3.80 -17.23
N ARG A 95 -9.92 -4.77 -16.35
CA ARG A 95 -10.55 -6.04 -16.77
C ARG A 95 -11.90 -5.82 -17.44
N ARG A 96 -12.77 -4.98 -16.86
CA ARG A 96 -14.10 -4.66 -17.45
C ARG A 96 -13.97 -4.00 -18.82
N GLU A 97 -13.06 -3.05 -18.97
CA GLU A 97 -12.79 -2.38 -20.25
C GLU A 97 -12.30 -3.36 -21.31
N ALA A 98 -11.34 -4.23 -20.96
CA ALA A 98 -10.85 -5.27 -21.87
C ALA A 98 -11.97 -6.23 -22.31
N PHE A 99 -12.82 -6.69 -21.37
CA PHE A 99 -13.97 -7.54 -21.69
C PHE A 99 -14.99 -6.83 -22.59
N ALA A 100 -15.28 -5.55 -22.35
CA ALA A 100 -16.16 -4.77 -23.20
C ALA A 100 -15.62 -4.68 -24.63
N TRP A 101 -14.31 -4.41 -24.79
CA TRP A 101 -13.67 -4.36 -26.10
C TRP A 101 -13.71 -5.71 -26.84
N ILE A 102 -13.42 -6.81 -26.14
CA ILE A 102 -13.53 -8.17 -26.70
C ILE A 102 -14.95 -8.41 -27.21
N ARG A 103 -15.98 -8.09 -26.40
CA ARG A 103 -17.39 -8.29 -26.77
C ARG A 103 -17.82 -7.45 -27.97
N VAL A 104 -17.27 -6.26 -28.15
CA VAL A 104 -17.55 -5.42 -29.33
C VAL A 104 -16.92 -6.04 -30.57
N ARG A 105 -15.68 -6.52 -30.48
CA ARG A 105 -14.93 -7.07 -31.62
C ARG A 105 -15.44 -8.43 -32.10
N THR A 106 -16.03 -9.23 -31.20
CA THR A 106 -16.59 -10.55 -31.55
C THR A 106 -18.03 -10.50 -32.06
N ARG A 107 -18.62 -9.31 -32.25
CA ARG A 107 -19.94 -9.21 -32.87
C ARG A 107 -19.88 -9.65 -34.34
N PRO A 108 -20.72 -10.60 -34.77
CA PRO A 108 -20.75 -11.02 -36.17
C PRO A 108 -21.18 -9.86 -37.06
N ILE A 109 -20.46 -9.66 -38.16
CA ILE A 109 -20.83 -8.70 -39.20
C ILE A 109 -22.17 -9.18 -39.79
N PRO A 110 -23.22 -8.35 -39.84
CA PRO A 110 -24.47 -8.74 -40.48
C PRO A 110 -24.18 -9.05 -41.95
N ARG A 111 -24.33 -10.31 -42.34
CA ARG A 111 -24.33 -10.70 -43.75
C ARG A 111 -25.57 -10.07 -44.38
N ALA A 112 -25.36 -9.10 -45.26
CA ALA A 112 -26.42 -8.59 -46.13
C ALA A 112 -26.98 -9.79 -46.93
N GLN A 113 -28.25 -10.10 -46.72
CA GLN A 113 -29.00 -11.03 -47.57
C GLN A 113 -29.34 -10.27 -48.85
N GLY A 114 -28.79 -10.73 -49.97
CA GLY A 114 -29.20 -10.33 -51.32
C GLY A 114 -30.26 -11.27 -51.85
#